data_AF-A0AAW5ZR38-F1
#
_entry.id   AF-A0AAW5ZR38-F1
#
_cell.length_a   1.000
_cell.length_b   1.000
_cell.length_c   1.000
_cell.angle_alpha   90.00
_cell.angle_beta   90.00
_cell.angle_gamma   90.00
#
_symmetry.space_group_name_H-M   'P 1'
#
loop_
_entity.id
_entity.type
_entity.pdbx_description
1 polymer ?
#
loop_
_entity_poly.entity_id
_entity_poly.type
_entity_poly.pdbx_seq_one_letter_code
_entity_poly.pdbx_strand_id
1 'polypeptide(L)' 'MTINTDHAALAQRVAQLEAEVCIWRAAAVAEDAYANLRAQAGSAPELAAFDRLQRALTDRAPLRAQAILAARAPRCAA' A
#
# COMPACT_ATOMS: atom_id res chain seq x y z
N MET A 1 14.19 -7.76 33.03
CA MET A 1 12.87 -7.29 32.56
C MET A 1 12.96 -6.94 31.07
N THR A 2 12.99 -7.94 30.20
CA THR A 2 13.29 -7.75 28.76
C THR A 2 12.28 -8.45 27.85
N ILE A 3 11.70 -9.57 28.29
CA ILE A 3 10.78 -10.39 27.49
C ILE A 3 9.45 -9.69 27.15
N ASN A 4 8.92 -8.85 28.04
CA ASN A 4 7.66 -8.13 27.79
C ASN A 4 7.81 -6.95 26.82
N THR A 5 8.98 -6.31 26.79
CA THR A 5 9.27 -5.18 25.90
C THR A 5 9.37 -5.66 24.45
N ASP A 6 9.92 -6.86 24.23
CA ASP A 6 10.03 -7.47 22.90
C ASP A 6 8.66 -7.88 22.33
N HIS A 7 7.73 -8.34 23.18
CA HIS A 7 6.38 -8.71 22.73
C HIS A 7 5.54 -7.50 22.30
N ALA A 8 5.58 -6.40 23.07
CA ALA A 8 4.84 -5.19 22.72
C ALA A 8 5.38 -4.54 21.43
N ALA A 9 6.72 -4.49 21.29
CA ALA A 9 7.37 -4.00 20.08
C ALA A 9 7.03 -4.88 18.85
N LEU A 10 7.04 -6.20 19.01
CA LEU A 10 6.65 -7.14 17.96
C LEU A 10 5.18 -6.95 17.54
N ALA A 11 4.26 -6.87 18.51
CA ALA A 11 2.85 -6.66 18.23
C ALA A 11 2.60 -5.34 17.48
N GLN A 12 3.27 -4.26 17.88
CA GLN A 12 3.19 -2.99 17.17
C GLN A 12 3.74 -3.11 15.75
N ARG A 13 4.85 -3.83 15.55
CA ARG A 13 5.42 -4.03 14.21
C ARG A 13 4.51 -4.86 13.31
N VAL A 14 3.88 -5.90 13.85
CA VAL A 14 2.89 -6.71 13.12
C VAL A 14 1.71 -5.84 12.71
N ALA A 15 1.14 -5.04 13.61
CA ALA A 15 0.03 -4.15 13.30
C ALA A 15 0.37 -3.13 12.19
N GLN A 16 1.61 -2.60 12.20
CA GLN A 16 2.11 -1.73 11.12
C GLN A 16 2.14 -2.48 9.77
N LEU A 17 2.71 -3.68 9.74
CA LEU A 17 2.79 -4.49 8.52
C LEU A 17 1.41 -4.87 7.99
N GLU A 18 0.45 -5.20 8.87
CA GLU A 18 -0.93 -5.47 8.49
C GLU A 18 -1.59 -4.24 7.86
N ALA A 19 -1.37 -3.05 8.41
CA ALA A 19 -1.85 -1.80 7.83
C ALA A 19 -1.22 -1.52 6.45
N GLU A 20 0.09 -1.76 6.30
CA GLU A 20 0.79 -1.65 5.01
C GLU A 20 0.18 -2.61 3.97
N VAL A 21 -0.07 -3.87 4.35
CA VAL A 21 -0.69 -4.88 3.47
C VAL A 21 -2.10 -4.47 3.06
N CYS A 22 -2.90 -3.89 3.96
CA CYS A 22 -4.23 -3.40 3.65
C CYS A 22 -4.20 -2.30 2.58
N ILE A 23 -3.26 -1.35 2.67
CA ILE A 23 -3.09 -0.28 1.67
C ILE A 23 -2.71 -0.86 0.31
N TRP A 24 -1.77 -1.80 0.27
CA TRP A 24 -1.36 -2.45 -0.99
C TRP A 24 -2.49 -3.25 -1.64
N ARG A 25 -3.29 -3.97 -0.83
CA ARG A 25 -4.46 -4.70 -1.33
C ARG A 25 -5.53 -3.76 -1.89
N ALA A 26 -5.83 -2.67 -1.19
CA ALA A 26 -6.80 -1.69 -1.67
C ALA A 26 -6.38 -1.09 -3.03
N ALA A 27 -5.09 -0.78 -3.20
CA ALA A 27 -4.57 -0.31 -4.47
C ALA A 27 -4.67 -1.35 -5.59
N ALA A 28 -4.33 -2.61 -5.32
CA ALA A 28 -4.44 -3.68 -6.33
C ALA A 28 -5.90 -3.91 -6.78
N VAL A 29 -6.84 -3.88 -5.83
CA VAL A 29 -8.28 -4.00 -6.15
C VAL A 29 -8.77 -2.81 -6.97
N ALA A 30 -8.34 -1.59 -6.66
CA ALA A 30 -8.73 -0.41 -7.43
C ALA A 30 -8.14 -0.41 -8.84
N GLU A 31 -6.89 -0.88 -9.00
CA GLU A 31 -6.25 -1.06 -10.31
C GLU A 31 -7.00 -2.08 -11.16
N ASP A 32 -7.31 -3.25 -10.61
CA ASP A 32 -8.05 -4.31 -11.31
C ASP A 32 -9.48 -3.86 -11.68
N ALA A 33 -10.17 -3.19 -10.76
CA ALA A 33 -11.52 -2.67 -11.00
C ALA A 33 -11.55 -1.63 -12.13
N TYR A 34 -10.54 -0.75 -12.19
CA TYR A 34 -10.43 0.23 -13.27
C TYR A 34 -10.02 -0.42 -14.59
N ALA A 35 -9.05 -1.34 -14.59
CA ALA A 35 -8.58 -2.04 -15.78
C ALA A 35 -9.67 -2.89 -16.46
N ASN A 36 -10.56 -3.50 -15.66
CA ASN A 36 -11.65 -4.32 -16.16
C ASN A 36 -12.96 -3.55 -16.39
N LEU A 37 -12.97 -2.23 -16.19
CA LEU A 37 -14.17 -1.43 -16.33
C LEU A 37 -14.62 -1.36 -17.79
N ARG A 38 -15.86 -1.79 -18.07
CA ARG A 38 -16.52 -1.61 -19.36
C ARG A 38 -17.53 -0.46 -19.27
N ALA A 39 -17.01 0.76 -19.24
CA ALA A 39 -17.80 1.98 -19.27
C ALA A 39 -17.29 2.91 -20.39
N GLN A 40 -18.13 3.83 -20.84
CA GLN A 40 -17.68 4.86 -21.78
C GLN A 40 -16.70 5.80 -21.08
N ALA A 41 -15.68 6.26 -21.80
CA ALA A 41 -14.71 7.22 -21.28
C ALA A 41 -15.41 8.52 -20.86
N GLY A 42 -15.05 9.07 -19.69
CA GLY A 42 -15.67 10.29 -19.15
C GLY A 42 -17.09 10.08 -18.60
N SER A 43 -17.58 8.84 -18.56
CA SER A 43 -18.83 8.53 -17.89
C SER A 43 -18.68 8.60 -16.37
N ALA A 44 -19.76 8.90 -15.66
CA ALA A 44 -19.78 8.92 -14.19
C ALA A 44 -19.19 7.65 -13.53
N PRO A 45 -19.47 6.41 -13.98
CA PRO A 45 -18.86 5.22 -13.40
C PRO A 45 -17.35 5.12 -13.66
N GLU A 46 -16.85 5.62 -14.78
CA GLU A 46 -15.41 5.66 -15.09
C GLU A 46 -14.68 6.66 -14.18
N LEU A 47 -15.19 7.88 -14.06
CA LEU A 47 -14.65 8.89 -13.15
C LEU A 47 -14.63 8.41 -11.70
N ALA A 48 -15.71 7.77 -11.24
CA ALA A 48 -15.77 7.23 -9.88
C ALA A 48 -14.79 6.05 -9.64
N ALA A 49 -14.48 5.26 -10.67
CA ALA A 49 -13.44 4.22 -10.59
C ALA A 49 -12.05 4.84 -10.59
N PHE A 50 -11.83 5.86 -11.43
CA PHE A 50 -10.60 6.61 -11.51
C PHE A 50 -10.27 7.34 -10.19
N ASP A 51 -11.23 8.01 -9.56
CA ASP A 51 -11.05 8.68 -8.27
C ASP A 51 -10.64 7.70 -7.16
N ARG A 52 -11.27 6.52 -7.14
CA ARG A 52 -10.92 5.44 -6.20
C ARG A 52 -9.50 4.94 -6.44
N LEU A 53 -9.11 4.76 -7.70
CA LEU A 53 -7.74 4.41 -8.07
C LEU A 53 -6.76 5.50 -7.61
N GLN A 54 -7.01 6.77 -7.93
CA GLN A 54 -6.14 7.88 -7.54
C GLN A 54 -5.96 7.97 -6.02
N ARG A 55 -7.02 7.77 -5.24
CA ARG A 55 -6.93 7.73 -3.78
C ARG A 55 -6.04 6.59 -3.32
N ALA A 56 -6.27 5.37 -3.80
CA ALA A 56 -5.46 4.22 -3.41
C ALA A 56 -3.98 4.36 -3.84
N LEU A 57 -3.72 4.99 -4.99
CA LEU A 57 -2.37 5.33 -5.45
C LEU A 57 -1.69 6.36 -4.54
N THR A 58 -2.46 7.32 -4.03
CA THR A 58 -1.98 8.35 -3.10
C THR A 58 -1.63 7.73 -1.74
N ASP A 59 -2.52 6.90 -1.22
CA ASP A 59 -2.34 6.23 0.08
C ASP A 59 -1.11 5.31 0.09
N ARG A 60 -0.81 4.63 -1.03
CA ARG A 60 0.38 3.77 -1.16
C ARG A 60 1.68 4.52 -1.47
N ALA A 61 1.62 5.78 -1.89
CA ALA A 61 2.80 6.51 -2.37
C ALA A 61 3.95 6.59 -1.35
N PRO A 62 3.70 6.84 -0.05
CA PRO A 62 4.77 6.86 0.96
C PRO A 62 5.45 5.48 1.12
N LEU A 63 4.67 4.40 1.13
CA LEU A 63 5.19 3.02 1.24
C LEU A 63 6.07 2.66 0.04
N ARG A 64 5.64 3.07 -1.16
CA ARG A 64 6.44 2.91 -2.39
C ARG A 64 7.76 3.66 -2.29
N ALA A 65 7.74 4.91 -1.80
CA ALA A 65 8.95 5.71 -1.63
C ALA A 65 9.94 5.04 -0.65
N GLN A 66 9.44 4.55 0.49
CA GLN A 66 10.23 3.80 1.47
C GLN A 66 10.85 2.54 0.85
N ALA A 67 10.06 1.76 0.09
CA ALA A 67 10.55 0.56 -0.59
C ALA A 67 11.68 0.88 -1.60
N ILE A 68 11.55 1.98 -2.35
CA ILE A 68 12.58 2.44 -3.28
C ILE A 68 13.86 2.83 -2.53
N LEU A 69 13.74 3.58 -1.43
CA LEU A 69 14.89 3.97 -0.61
C LEU A 69 15.60 2.73 -0.03
N ALA A 70 14.84 1.77 0.50
CA ALA A 70 15.38 0.52 1.02
C ALA A 70 16.09 -0.30 -0.06
N ALA A 71 15.54 -0.36 -1.28
CA ALA A 71 16.17 -1.07 -2.41
C ALA A 71 17.47 -0.41 -2.89
N ARG A 72 17.60 0.91 -2.70
CA ARG A 72 18.79 1.69 -3.06
C ARG A 72 19.86 1.70 -1.98
N ALA A 73 19.49 1.37 -0.73
CA ALA A 73 20.48 1.26 0.33
C ALA A 73 21.51 0.20 -0.08
N PRO A 74 22.83 0.51 0.00
CA PRO A 74 23.85 -0.48 -0.28
C PRO A 74 23.59 -1.67 0.64
N ARG A 75 23.46 -2.86 0.04
CA ARG A 75 23.46 -4.10 0.81
C ARG A 75 24.83 -4.18 1.45
N CYS A 76 24.95 -3.80 2.72
CA CYS A 76 26.11 -4.16 3.51
C CYS A 76 26.26 -5.67 3.35
N ALA A 77 27.37 -6.12 2.76
CA ALA A 77 27.71 -7.53 2.74
C ALA A 77 27.73 -7.99 4.19
N ALA A 78 26.79 -8.87 4.54
CA ALA A 78 26.81 -9.62 5.78
C ALA A 78 27.82 -10.77 5.66
#